data_AF-A0A1F6UQQ9-F1
#
_entry.id   AF-A0A1F6UQQ9-F1
#
_cell.length_a   1.000
_cell.length_b   1.000
_cell.length_c   1.000
_cell.angle_alpha   90.00
_cell.angle_beta   90.00
_cell.angle_gamma   90.00
#
_symmetry.space_group_name_H-M   'P 1'
#
loop_
_entity.id
_entity.type
_entity.pdbx_description
1 polymer ?
#
loop_
_entity_poly.entity_id
_entity_poly.type
_entity_poly.pdbx_seq_one_letter_code
_entity_poly.pdbx_strand_id
1 'polypeptide(L)'
;MNNHDFIGFVPHPLEIKERPELDVFPLNVLFGKFGTRNGKNVFGTALYEPNLESFKREENKCSMKYYNAYGGDCWLLVTYDLAGKNYRGEKFINGKSIGISDGPEWKMFFVHFGILGLTNGEKCEFEYIG
;
A
#
# COMPACT_ATOMS: atom_id res chain seq x y z
N MET A 1 -13.41 -20.77 13.43
CA MET A 1 -12.13 -20.13 13.06
C MET A 1 -12.46 -18.78 12.43
N ASN A 2 -12.12 -17.74 13.18
CA ASN A 2 -11.87 -16.32 12.87
C ASN A 2 -12.50 -15.69 11.61
N ASN A 3 -13.44 -14.77 11.85
CA ASN A 3 -13.80 -13.71 10.92
C ASN A 3 -12.56 -12.87 10.62
N HIS A 4 -12.01 -13.01 9.42
CA HIS A 4 -11.15 -12.00 8.84
C HIS A 4 -12.06 -10.86 8.39
N ASP A 5 -12.30 -9.90 9.29
CA ASP A 5 -12.93 -8.63 8.91
C ASP A 5 -11.91 -7.86 8.06
N PHE A 6 -11.94 -8.15 6.77
CA PHE A 6 -11.16 -7.51 5.73
C PHE A 6 -11.67 -6.09 5.55
N ILE A 7 -10.96 -5.10 6.09
CA ILE A 7 -11.16 -3.70 5.71
C ILE A 7 -10.38 -3.48 4.43
N GLY A 8 -11.00 -3.80 3.29
CA GLY A 8 -10.47 -3.52 1.97
C GLY A 8 -10.67 -2.06 1.61
N PHE A 9 -9.67 -1.21 1.85
CA PHE A 9 -9.65 0.14 1.28
C PHE A 9 -9.17 0.05 -0.17
N VAL A 10 -10.02 0.42 -1.12
CA VAL A 10 -9.62 0.61 -2.52
C VAL A 10 -9.25 2.08 -2.67
N PRO A 11 -7.97 2.41 -2.92
CA PRO A 11 -7.57 3.80 -3.04
C PRO A 11 -8.23 4.50 -4.22
N HIS A 12 -8.38 5.81 -4.08
CA HIS A 12 -8.64 6.69 -5.20
C HIS A 12 -7.39 6.81 -6.09
N PRO A 13 -7.55 7.03 -7.40
CA PRO A 13 -6.45 7.43 -8.28
C PRO A 13 -5.74 8.72 -7.82
N LEU A 14 -4.46 8.83 -8.12
CA LEU A 14 -3.64 10.03 -7.91
C LEU A 14 -3.89 10.99 -9.08
N GLU A 15 -4.92 11.81 -8.94
CA GLU A 15 -5.29 12.78 -9.96
C GLU A 15 -4.53 14.09 -9.76
N ILE A 16 -3.59 14.39 -10.67
CA ILE A 16 -2.88 15.66 -10.73
C ILE A 16 -3.07 16.21 -12.14
N LYS A 17 -3.75 17.35 -12.27
CA LYS A 17 -4.18 17.92 -13.55
C LYS A 17 -3.02 18.09 -14.54
N GLU A 18 -1.84 18.46 -14.06
CA GLU A 18 -0.64 18.68 -14.86
C GLU A 18 0.17 17.39 -15.12
N ARG A 19 -0.21 16.25 -14.52
CA ARG A 19 0.51 14.97 -14.55
C ARG A 19 -0.44 13.77 -14.76
N PRO A 20 -1.26 13.73 -15.82
CA PRO A 20 -2.25 12.68 -16.05
C PRO A 20 -1.66 11.27 -16.21
N GLU A 21 -0.36 11.16 -16.49
CA GLU A 21 0.32 9.86 -16.51
C GLU A 21 0.42 9.20 -15.13
N LEU A 22 0.11 9.93 -14.06
CA LEU A 22 0.10 9.43 -12.68
C LEU A 22 -1.25 8.85 -12.25
N ASP A 23 -2.31 9.02 -13.03
CA ASP A 23 -3.67 8.56 -12.69
C ASP A 23 -3.76 7.03 -12.55
N VAL A 24 -2.78 6.30 -13.07
CA VAL A 24 -2.62 4.85 -12.88
C VAL A 24 -2.05 4.48 -11.51
N PHE A 25 -1.78 5.44 -10.63
CA PHE A 25 -1.23 5.19 -9.30
C PHE A 25 -2.21 5.63 -8.21
N PRO A 26 -2.26 4.95 -7.06
CA PRO A 26 -3.16 5.33 -5.98
C PRO A 26 -2.72 6.65 -5.31
N LEU A 27 -3.68 7.44 -4.85
CA LEU A 27 -3.45 8.67 -4.08
C LEU A 27 -2.65 8.39 -2.80
N ASN A 28 -2.96 7.30 -2.11
CA ASN A 28 -2.24 6.77 -0.97
C ASN A 28 -2.57 5.28 -0.79
N VAL A 29 -1.83 4.57 0.06
CA VAL A 29 -2.12 3.19 0.42
C VAL A 29 -2.22 3.07 1.94
N LEU A 30 -3.35 2.58 2.43
CA LEU A 30 -3.60 2.37 3.85
C LEU A 30 -3.58 0.87 4.16
N PHE A 31 -2.71 0.46 5.08
CA PHE A 31 -2.77 -0.88 5.68
C PHE A 31 -3.37 -0.80 7.06
N GLY A 32 -4.29 -1.72 7.37
CA GLY A 32 -4.94 -1.83 8.67
C GLY A 32 -4.83 -3.24 9.24
N LYS A 33 -4.77 -3.36 10.57
CA LYS A 33 -4.80 -4.66 11.24
C LYS A 33 -5.37 -4.56 12.65
N PHE A 34 -6.32 -5.44 12.98
CA PHE A 34 -6.77 -5.64 14.36
C PHE A 34 -5.72 -6.38 15.18
N GLY A 35 -5.59 -6.02 16.44
CA GLY A 35 -4.72 -6.69 17.38
C GLY A 35 -5.10 -6.40 18.82
N THR A 36 -4.20 -6.79 19.74
CA THR A 36 -4.37 -6.56 21.16
C THR A 36 -3.10 -5.93 21.72
N ARG A 37 -3.24 -4.87 22.53
CA ARG A 37 -2.14 -4.20 23.22
C ARG A 37 -2.53 -3.95 24.68
N ASN A 38 -1.71 -4.41 25.62
CA ASN A 38 -1.98 -4.32 27.06
C ASN A 38 -3.38 -4.86 27.44
N GLY A 39 -3.80 -5.97 26.83
CA GLY A 39 -5.11 -6.59 27.07
C GLY A 39 -6.31 -5.86 26.47
N LYS A 40 -6.11 -4.75 25.72
CA LYS A 40 -7.17 -4.01 25.03
C LYS A 40 -7.11 -4.25 23.52
N ASN A 41 -8.26 -4.33 22.88
CA ASN A 41 -8.36 -4.39 21.43
C ASN A 41 -7.88 -3.07 20.82
N VAL A 42 -7.09 -3.18 19.75
CA VAL A 42 -6.58 -2.03 19.01
C VAL A 42 -6.73 -2.26 17.52
N PHE A 43 -6.91 -1.18 16.77
CA PHE A 43 -6.75 -1.16 15.33
C PHE A 43 -5.50 -0.37 15.01
N GLY A 44 -4.53 -1.02 14.37
CA GLY A 44 -3.32 -0.38 13.89
C GLY A 44 -3.46 0.03 12.44
N THR A 45 -2.93 1.19 12.06
CA THR A 45 -2.92 1.68 10.68
C THR A 45 -1.55 2.23 10.26
N ALA A 46 -1.17 2.00 8.99
CA ALA A 46 0.00 2.61 8.37
C ALA A 46 -0.41 3.23 7.03
N LEU A 47 -0.25 4.55 6.92
CA LEU A 47 -0.52 5.31 5.71
C LEU A 47 0.78 5.48 4.90
N TYR A 48 0.70 5.19 3.62
CA TYR A 48 1.79 5.34 2.67
C TYR A 48 1.45 6.38 1.62
N GLU A 49 2.30 7.40 1.52
CA GLU A 49 2.12 8.54 0.64
C GLU A 49 3.04 8.45 -0.59
N PRO A 50 2.56 8.88 -1.77
CA PRO A 50 3.33 8.79 -3.02
C PRO A 50 4.54 9.73 -2.99
N ASN A 51 5.70 9.23 -3.38
CA ASN A 51 6.84 10.09 -3.71
C ASN A 51 6.87 10.35 -5.22
N LEU A 52 6.37 11.51 -5.64
CA LEU A 52 6.28 11.89 -7.05
C LEU A 52 7.65 11.93 -7.75
N GLU A 53 8.72 12.27 -7.02
CA GLU A 53 10.09 12.32 -7.57
C GLU A 53 10.64 10.93 -7.91
N SER A 54 10.07 9.88 -7.28
CA SER A 54 10.46 8.50 -7.54
C SER A 54 9.77 7.89 -8.76
N PHE A 55 8.84 8.61 -9.39
CA PHE A 55 8.15 8.15 -10.58
C PHE A 55 9.16 7.84 -11.69
N LYS A 56 9.07 6.63 -12.23
CA LYS A 56 9.85 6.20 -13.38
C LYS A 56 8.94 5.62 -14.43
N ARG A 57 9.18 6.00 -15.68
CA ARG A 57 8.54 5.41 -16.85
C ARG A 57 9.61 4.80 -17.75
N GLU A 58 9.47 3.51 -17.98
CA GLU A 58 10.19 2.72 -18.96
C GLU A 58 9.18 2.28 -20.03
N GLU A 59 9.63 1.81 -21.19
CA GLU A 59 8.79 1.60 -22.39
C GLU A 59 7.39 1.03 -22.09
N ASN A 60 7.33 -0.09 -21.35
CA ASN A 60 6.08 -0.79 -21.03
C ASN A 60 5.73 -0.78 -19.54
N LYS A 61 6.43 0.00 -18.70
CA LYS A 61 6.22 -0.01 -17.26
C LYS A 61 6.32 1.38 -16.68
N CYS A 62 5.43 1.71 -15.75
CA CYS A 62 5.63 2.82 -14.84
C CYS A 62 5.71 2.30 -13.41
N SER A 63 6.49 2.99 -12.57
CA SER A 63 6.60 2.65 -11.15
C SER A 63 6.73 3.89 -10.30
N MET A 64 6.30 3.78 -9.05
CA MET A 64 6.42 4.85 -8.05
C MET A 64 6.58 4.25 -6.67
N LYS A 65 7.41 4.89 -5.85
CA LYS A 65 7.57 4.55 -4.44
C LYS A 65 6.56 5.31 -3.58
N TYR A 66 6.17 4.65 -2.50
CA TYR A 66 5.37 5.24 -1.44
C TYR A 66 6.10 5.08 -0.12
N TYR A 67 6.12 6.12 0.71
CA TYR A 67 6.78 6.08 2.02
C TYR A 67 5.77 6.12 3.14
N ASN A 68 6.06 5.41 4.23
CA ASN A 68 5.24 5.42 5.42
C ASN A 68 5.24 6.82 6.06
N ALA A 69 4.07 7.42 6.22
CA ALA A 69 3.90 8.75 6.79
C ALA A 69 4.36 8.85 8.26
N TYR A 70 4.38 7.72 8.97
CA TYR A 70 4.86 7.61 10.35
C TYR A 70 6.38 7.35 10.45
N GLY A 71 7.08 7.32 9.31
CA GLY A 71 8.54 7.20 9.22
C GLY A 71 9.08 5.77 9.32
N GLY A 72 10.39 5.67 9.58
CA GLY A 72 11.13 4.41 9.54
C GLY A 72 11.56 4.02 8.12
N ASP A 73 12.28 2.91 8.01
CA ASP A 73 12.63 2.32 6.70
C ASP A 73 11.49 1.43 6.21
N CYS A 74 10.39 2.06 5.83
CA CYS A 74 9.14 1.39 5.43
C CYS A 74 8.61 2.04 4.15
N TRP A 75 8.58 1.30 3.05
CA TRP A 75 8.15 1.83 1.76
C TRP A 75 7.52 0.76 0.87
N LEU A 76 6.76 1.21 -0.13
CA LEU A 76 6.14 0.37 -1.15
C LEU A 76 6.72 0.69 -2.51
N LEU A 77 6.78 -0.29 -3.40
CA LEU A 77 6.92 -0.08 -4.83
C LEU A 77 5.64 -0.50 -5.51
N VAL A 78 4.93 0.44 -6.14
CA VAL A 78 3.81 0.13 -7.03
C VAL A 78 4.34 0.22 -8.45
N THR A 79 4.11 -0.82 -9.24
CA THR A 79 4.47 -0.90 -10.66
C THR A 79 3.22 -1.23 -11.46
N TYR A 80 3.03 -0.53 -12.57
CA TYR A 80 1.99 -0.82 -13.54
C TYR A 80 2.62 -1.19 -14.88
N ASP A 81 2.27 -2.38 -15.37
CA ASP A 81 2.63 -2.85 -16.71
C ASP A 81 1.60 -2.35 -17.72
N LEU A 82 2.03 -1.47 -18.62
CA LEU A 82 1.21 -0.86 -19.66
C LEU A 82 0.76 -1.87 -20.73
N ALA A 83 1.61 -2.86 -21.03
CA ALA A 83 1.33 -3.86 -22.07
C ALA A 83 0.39 -4.94 -21.52
N GLY A 84 0.70 -5.46 -20.33
CA GLY A 84 -0.10 -6.48 -19.66
C GLY A 84 -1.34 -5.94 -18.94
N LYS A 85 -1.42 -4.63 -18.71
CA LYS A 85 -2.45 -3.96 -17.88
C LYS A 85 -2.56 -4.55 -16.47
N ASN A 86 -1.42 -4.87 -15.88
CA ASN A 86 -1.33 -5.51 -14.57
C ASN A 86 -0.60 -4.64 -13.56
N TYR A 87 -1.05 -4.70 -12.31
CA TYR A 87 -0.38 -4.08 -11.19
C TYR A 87 0.48 -5.07 -10.45
N ARG A 88 1.58 -4.56 -9.92
CA ARG A 88 2.45 -5.23 -8.96
C ARG A 88 2.75 -4.28 -7.81
N GLY A 89 2.63 -4.78 -6.60
CA GLY A 89 2.90 -4.07 -5.37
C GLY A 89 3.90 -4.86 -4.55
N GLU A 90 4.99 -4.22 -4.15
CA GLU A 90 5.98 -4.81 -3.25
C GLU A 90 6.06 -3.96 -1.99
N LYS A 91 6.09 -4.58 -0.83
CA LYS A 91 6.20 -3.91 0.46
C LYS A 91 7.56 -4.20 1.10
N PHE A 92 8.26 -3.16 1.51
CA PHE A 92 9.60 -3.21 2.09
C PHE A 92 9.60 -2.67 3.52
N ILE A 93 10.23 -3.39 4.43
CA ILE A 93 10.44 -3.00 5.83
C ILE A 93 11.89 -3.31 6.20
N ASN A 94 12.64 -2.31 6.68
CA ASN A 94 14.06 -2.40 7.07
C ASN A 94 14.93 -3.04 5.95
N GLY A 95 14.80 -2.52 4.72
CA GLY A 95 15.53 -2.98 3.54
C GLY A 95 15.13 -4.34 2.99
N LYS A 96 14.12 -5.01 3.56
CA LYS A 96 13.67 -6.35 3.14
C LYS A 96 12.29 -6.30 2.52
N SER A 97 12.11 -6.97 1.38
CA SER A 97 10.77 -7.24 0.84
C SER A 97 10.04 -8.22 1.77
N ILE A 98 8.90 -7.80 2.30
CA ILE A 98 8.08 -8.63 3.22
C ILE A 98 6.88 -9.26 2.52
N GLY A 99 6.61 -8.85 1.28
CA GLY A 99 5.45 -9.32 0.54
C GLY A 99 5.33 -8.66 -0.83
N ILE A 100 4.74 -9.43 -1.73
CA ILE A 100 4.48 -9.06 -3.11
C ILE A 100 3.04 -9.42 -3.43
N SER A 101 2.37 -8.56 -4.18
CA SER A 101 1.04 -8.77 -4.68
C SER A 101 0.98 -8.40 -6.15
N ASP A 102 0.41 -9.27 -6.97
CA ASP A 102 0.10 -9.00 -8.37
C ASP A 102 -1.42 -9.07 -8.55
N GLY A 103 -1.96 -8.23 -9.43
CA GLY A 103 -3.40 -8.22 -9.70
C GLY A 103 -3.73 -7.61 -11.05
N PRO A 104 -4.60 -8.26 -11.84
CA PRO A 104 -5.20 -7.61 -12.99
C PRO A 104 -6.18 -6.56 -12.47
N GLU A 105 -6.22 -5.39 -13.09
CA GLU A 105 -7.16 -4.31 -12.76
C GLU A 105 -7.00 -3.73 -11.34
N TRP A 106 -7.50 -2.51 -11.17
CA TRP A 106 -7.32 -1.70 -9.96
C TRP A 106 -7.83 -2.40 -8.69
N LYS A 107 -9.09 -2.82 -8.70
CA LYS A 107 -9.79 -3.30 -7.52
C LYS A 107 -9.17 -4.60 -6.98
N MET A 108 -8.92 -5.57 -7.85
CA MET A 108 -8.36 -6.85 -7.45
C MET A 108 -6.92 -6.69 -6.95
N PHE A 109 -6.13 -5.83 -7.60
CA PHE A 109 -4.79 -5.49 -7.10
C PHE A 109 -4.82 -4.97 -5.67
N PHE A 110 -5.65 -3.98 -5.35
CA PHE A 110 -5.70 -3.43 -3.99
C PHE A 110 -6.30 -4.38 -2.96
N VAL A 111 -7.16 -5.31 -3.38
CA VAL A 111 -7.62 -6.39 -2.50
C VAL A 111 -6.42 -7.28 -2.11
N HIS A 112 -5.68 -7.80 -3.09
CA HIS A 112 -4.51 -8.63 -2.82
C HIS A 112 -3.42 -7.88 -2.07
N PHE A 113 -3.18 -6.61 -2.42
CA PHE A 113 -2.15 -5.82 -1.79
C PHE A 113 -2.51 -5.54 -0.33
N GLY A 114 -3.77 -5.21 -0.05
CA GLY A 114 -4.27 -5.00 1.32
C GLY A 114 -4.13 -6.21 2.24
N ILE A 115 -4.17 -7.45 1.70
CA ILE A 115 -3.94 -8.69 2.48
C ILE A 115 -2.55 -8.71 3.14
N LEU A 116 -1.55 -8.03 2.55
CA LEU A 116 -0.23 -7.91 3.17
C LEU A 116 -0.32 -7.26 4.57
N GLY A 117 -1.30 -6.40 4.80
CA GLY A 117 -1.63 -5.81 6.09
C GLY A 117 -0.44 -5.13 6.77
N LEU A 118 -0.51 -4.99 8.10
CA LEU A 118 0.62 -4.51 8.92
C LEU A 118 1.58 -5.64 9.29
N THR A 119 2.87 -5.35 9.19
CA THR A 119 3.98 -6.27 9.52
C THR A 119 4.81 -5.74 10.68
N ASN A 120 5.41 -6.64 11.47
CA ASN A 120 6.29 -6.26 12.59
C ASN A 120 7.48 -5.41 12.10
N GLY A 121 7.77 -4.33 12.83
CA GLY A 121 8.83 -3.38 12.50
C GLY A 121 8.35 -2.16 11.69
N GLU A 122 7.12 -2.20 11.20
CA GLU A 122 6.46 -1.06 10.57
C GLU A 122 6.03 -0.01 11.61
N LYS A 123 6.20 1.27 11.29
CA LYS A 123 5.64 2.36 12.09
C LYS A 123 4.15 2.50 11.76
N CYS A 124 3.32 2.54 12.79
CA CYS A 124 1.87 2.64 12.65
C CYS A 124 1.28 3.46 13.79
N GLU A 125 0.10 4.00 13.54
CA GLU A 125 -0.78 4.58 14.54
C GLU A 125 -1.67 3.49 15.14
N PHE A 126 -2.07 3.67 16.40
CA PHE A 126 -2.94 2.73 17.10
C PHE A 126 -4.14 3.45 17.68
N GLU A 127 -5.33 2.98 17.32
CA GLU A 127 -6.59 3.37 17.93
C GLU A 127 -7.09 2.28 18.86
N TYR A 128 -7.50 2.64 20.07
CA TYR A 128 -8.09 1.69 21.01
C TYR A 128 -9.57 1.52 20.71
N ILE A 129 -9.99 0.26 20.55
CA ILE A 129 -11.38 -0.09 20.30
C ILE A 129 -11.99 -0.52 21.64
N GLY A 130 -12.97 0.24 22.11
CA GLY A 130 -13.69 0.03 23.36
C GLY A 130 -15.18 -0.14 23.12
#